data_AF-A0A928KH22-F1
#
_entry.id   AF-A0A928KH22-F1
#
_cell.length_a   1.000
_cell.length_b   1.000
_cell.length_c   1.000
_cell.angle_alpha   90.00
_cell.angle_beta   90.00
_cell.angle_gamma   90.00
#
_symmetry.space_group_name_H-M   'P 1'
#
loop_
_entity.id
_entity.type
_entity.pdbx_description
1 polymer ?
#
loop_
_entity_poly.entity_id
_entity_poly.type
_entity_poly.pdbx_seq_one_letter_code
_entity_poly.pdbx_strand_id
1 'polypeptide(L)'
;MENKVYFLDEDKDIKLAEKLCTLCSSGLDLPKNAFVLKRGGTAFSDGKFDAVAVELGFEDKAQVGEKVITYSVGQSNADICALNFQKREVSRSLELLCGSFMGRVNIPLKSEYTEVSVLYCAAGLFAAGIEMRDVLRLINEKIS
;
A
#
# COMPACT_ATOMS: atom_id res chain seq x y z
N MET A 1 -11.58 5.50 -24.59
CA MET A 1 -10.72 4.90 -23.55
C MET A 1 -11.63 4.21 -22.57
N GLU A 2 -11.56 2.88 -22.46
CA GLU A 2 -12.36 2.13 -21.48
C GLU A 2 -11.75 2.31 -20.09
N ASN A 3 -12.51 2.90 -19.17
CA ASN A 3 -12.20 2.86 -17.74
C ASN A 3 -12.39 1.42 -17.26
N LYS A 4 -11.30 0.68 -17.07
CA LYS A 4 -11.37 -0.64 -16.43
C LYS A 4 -11.75 -0.43 -14.97
N VAL A 5 -12.96 -0.85 -14.63
CA VAL A 5 -13.41 -1.00 -13.25
C VAL A 5 -12.70 -2.23 -12.68
N TYR A 6 -11.82 -2.02 -11.71
CA TYR A 6 -11.18 -3.10 -10.96
C TYR A 6 -12.21 -3.60 -9.94
N PHE A 7 -12.73 -4.80 -10.13
CA PHE A 7 -13.57 -5.45 -9.13
C PHE A 7 -12.68 -5.90 -7.97
N LEU A 8 -12.84 -5.23 -6.82
CA LEU A 8 -12.13 -5.51 -5.57
C LEU A 8 -12.72 -6.78 -4.94
N ASP A 9 -11.89 -7.80 -4.72
CA ASP A 9 -12.18 -8.86 -3.76
C ASP A 9 -11.47 -8.49 -2.45
N GLU A 10 -12.13 -7.57 -1.72
CA GLU A 10 -11.53 -6.68 -0.71
C GLU A 10 -10.76 -7.42 0.41
N ASP A 11 -11.29 -8.56 0.87
CA ASP A 11 -10.64 -9.38 1.90
C ASP A 11 -9.40 -10.11 1.37
N LYS A 12 -9.40 -10.46 0.09
CA LYS A 12 -8.29 -11.15 -0.55
C LYS A 12 -7.11 -10.21 -0.76
N ASP A 13 -7.36 -8.97 -1.19
CA ASP A 13 -6.29 -7.99 -1.42
C ASP A 13 -5.62 -7.56 -0.11
N ILE A 14 -6.38 -7.40 0.99
CA ILE A 14 -5.80 -7.14 2.32
C ILE A 14 -4.92 -8.30 2.77
N LYS A 15 -5.39 -9.55 2.69
CA LYS A 15 -4.60 -10.73 3.09
C LYS A 15 -3.32 -10.87 2.25
N LEU A 16 -3.40 -10.59 0.95
CA LEU A 16 -2.23 -10.56 0.08
C LEU A 16 -1.27 -9.44 0.46
N ALA A 17 -1.77 -8.26 0.80
CA ALA A 17 -0.96 -7.14 1.27
C ALA A 17 -0.25 -7.47 2.60
N GLU A 18 -0.95 -8.05 3.58
CA GLU A 18 -0.35 -8.48 4.86
C GLU A 18 0.77 -9.50 4.65
N LYS A 19 0.55 -10.48 3.77
CA LYS A 19 1.57 -11.46 3.36
C LYS A 19 2.79 -10.76 2.75
N LEU A 20 2.57 -9.83 1.82
CA LEU A 20 3.64 -9.09 1.18
C LEU A 20 4.40 -8.21 2.17
N CYS A 21 3.70 -7.52 3.07
CA CYS A 21 4.32 -6.72 4.13
C CYS A 21 5.21 -7.58 5.01
N THR A 22 4.74 -8.77 5.41
CA THR A 22 5.52 -9.73 6.22
C THR A 22 6.81 -10.15 5.50
N LEU A 23 6.73 -10.39 4.19
CA LEU A 23 7.90 -10.71 3.38
C LEU A 23 8.87 -9.53 3.28
N CYS A 24 8.36 -8.30 3.16
CA CYS A 24 9.16 -7.08 3.05
C CYS A 24 9.79 -6.67 4.39
N SER A 25 9.13 -6.95 5.51
CA SER A 25 9.61 -6.64 6.86
C SER A 25 10.53 -7.71 7.45
N SER A 26 10.59 -8.90 6.86
CA SER A 26 11.46 -9.98 7.31
C SER A 26 12.93 -9.55 7.31
N GLY A 27 13.50 -9.35 8.50
CA GLY A 27 14.89 -8.92 8.70
C GLY A 27 15.06 -7.42 8.93
N LEU A 28 13.96 -6.66 8.94
CA LEU A 28 13.95 -5.30 9.46
C LEU A 28 13.71 -5.35 10.97
N ASP A 29 14.39 -4.48 11.71
CA ASP A 29 14.15 -4.28 13.15
C ASP A 29 12.89 -3.43 13.34
N LEU A 30 11.73 -4.02 13.06
CA LEU A 30 10.43 -3.40 13.27
C LEU A 30 9.80 -3.91 14.57
N PRO A 31 9.12 -3.05 15.34
CA PRO A 31 8.37 -3.49 16.51
C PRO A 31 7.28 -4.51 16.11
N LYS A 32 7.00 -5.46 17.02
CA LYS A 32 5.83 -6.35 16.89
C LYS A 32 4.59 -5.44 16.83
N ASN A 33 3.88 -5.45 15.70
CA ASN A 33 2.71 -4.60 15.37
C ASN A 33 3.02 -3.19 14.83
N ALA A 34 4.16 -2.99 14.15
CA ALA A 34 4.54 -1.69 13.57
C ALA A 34 3.48 -1.00 12.68
N PHE A 35 2.52 -1.74 12.14
CA PHE A 35 1.37 -1.21 11.41
C PHE A 35 0.25 -2.24 11.38
N VAL A 36 -0.99 -1.78 11.22
CA VAL A 36 -2.13 -2.63 10.86
C VAL A 36 -2.79 -2.06 9.61
N LEU A 37 -3.00 -2.92 8.63
CA LEU A 37 -3.79 -2.58 7.46
C LEU A 37 -5.26 -2.59 7.86
N LYS A 38 -5.86 -1.40 7.98
CA LYS A 38 -7.29 -1.26 8.22
C LYS A 38 -7.94 -0.65 6.99
N ARG A 39 -9.21 -1.00 6.79
CA ARG A 39 -10.05 -0.22 5.89
C ARG A 39 -10.33 1.13 6.57
N GLY A 40 -10.04 2.24 5.90
CA GLY A 40 -10.60 3.53 6.29
C GLY A 40 -12.08 3.53 5.95
N GLY A 41 -12.93 3.75 6.95
CA GLY A 41 -14.35 3.96 6.74
C GLY A 41 -14.58 5.25 5.95
N THR A 42 -15.52 5.21 5.01
CA THR A 42 -15.99 6.41 4.28
C THR A 42 -16.58 7.40 5.27
N ALA A 43 -15.90 8.52 5.51
CA ALA A 43 -16.52 9.66 6.18
C ALA A 43 -15.82 10.98 5.82
N PHE A 44 -15.78 11.34 4.53
CA PHE A 44 -15.80 12.75 4.15
C PHE A 44 -16.67 12.89 2.89
N SER A 45 -17.76 13.64 3.01
CA SER A 45 -18.50 14.19 1.88
C SER A 45 -17.50 14.84 0.91
N ASP A 46 -17.57 14.48 -0.37
CA ASP A 46 -16.91 15.11 -1.52
C ASP A 46 -15.61 14.51 -2.09
N GLY A 47 -15.13 13.34 -1.66
CA GLY A 47 -13.95 12.73 -2.32
C GLY A 47 -13.80 11.24 -2.09
N LYS A 48 -13.67 10.46 -3.17
CA LYS A 48 -13.45 9.01 -3.14
C LYS A 48 -12.03 8.69 -2.67
N PHE A 49 -11.80 8.57 -1.37
CA PHE A 49 -10.53 8.08 -0.82
C PHE A 49 -10.65 6.60 -0.48
N ASP A 50 -9.65 5.81 -0.85
CA ASP A 50 -9.57 4.39 -0.52
C ASP A 50 -8.62 4.23 0.67
N ALA A 51 -9.14 4.35 1.90
CA ALA A 51 -8.58 3.78 3.13
C ALA A 51 -7.23 4.28 3.74
N VAL A 52 -7.00 3.83 4.99
CA VAL A 52 -6.13 4.40 6.04
C VAL A 52 -5.16 3.30 6.56
N ALA A 53 -3.85 3.50 6.47
CA ALA A 53 -2.89 2.68 7.22
C ALA A 53 -2.63 3.35 8.58
N VAL A 54 -2.84 2.60 9.68
CA VAL A 54 -2.64 3.09 11.05
C VAL A 54 -1.36 2.48 11.62
N GLU A 55 -0.44 3.35 12.01
CA GLU A 55 0.65 2.99 12.93
C GLU A 55 0.01 2.65 14.30
N LEU A 56 -0.06 1.38 14.67
CA LEU A 56 -0.46 1.00 16.03
C LEU A 56 0.76 1.04 16.93
N GLY A 57 0.95 2.20 17.56
CA GLY A 57 1.73 2.26 18.78
C GLY A 57 1.02 1.47 19.88
N PHE A 58 1.65 0.35 20.28
CA PHE A 58 1.55 -0.29 21.60
C PHE A 58 0.16 -0.80 22.04
N GLU A 59 0.04 -2.12 22.20
CA GLU A 59 -0.78 -2.64 23.28
C GLU A 59 -0.14 -2.18 24.61
N ASP A 60 -0.97 -1.68 25.52
CA ASP A 60 -0.63 -1.06 26.81
C ASP A 60 0.03 0.33 26.77
N LYS A 61 -0.76 1.35 26.40
CA LYS A 61 -1.03 2.56 27.19
C LYS A 61 -1.58 3.65 26.27
N ALA A 62 -2.64 4.30 26.73
CA ALA A 62 -3.21 5.49 26.11
C ALA A 62 -2.11 6.50 25.71
N GLN A 63 -2.28 7.14 24.54
CA GLN A 63 -1.45 8.21 23.96
C GLN A 63 -0.23 7.81 23.11
N VAL A 64 -0.44 7.01 22.06
CA VAL A 64 0.36 7.18 20.83
C VAL A 64 -0.58 7.74 19.77
N GLY A 65 -0.26 8.92 19.23
CA GLY A 65 -1.06 9.54 18.18
C GLY A 65 -1.07 8.63 16.96
N GLU A 66 -2.24 8.14 16.57
CA GLU A 66 -2.40 7.33 15.37
C GLU A 66 -1.92 8.13 14.15
N LYS A 67 -0.76 7.77 13.59
CA LYS A 67 -0.34 8.31 12.30
C LYS A 67 -1.17 7.63 11.23
N VAL A 68 -2.19 8.33 10.77
CA VAL A 68 -3.05 7.91 9.67
C VAL A 68 -2.37 8.28 8.36
N ILE A 69 -1.96 7.27 7.59
CA ILE A 69 -1.53 7.44 6.19
C ILE A 69 -2.72 7.17 5.29
N THR A 70 -3.06 8.14 4.44
CA THR A 70 -4.08 8.01 3.40
C THR A 70 -3.46 7.45 2.12
N TYR A 71 -4.19 6.59 1.42
CA TYR A 71 -3.81 6.20 0.08
C TYR A 71 -4.96 6.31 -0.92
N SER A 72 -4.64 6.32 -2.21
CA SER A 72 -5.65 6.40 -3.26
C SER A 72 -5.17 5.76 -4.56
N VAL A 73 -6.14 5.39 -5.40
CA VAL A 73 -5.92 5.10 -6.82
C VAL A 73 -6.33 6.33 -7.63
N GLY A 74 -5.37 6.97 -8.31
CA GLY A 74 -5.66 8.06 -9.24
C GLY A 74 -5.86 9.46 -8.63
N GLN A 75 -5.79 9.65 -7.30
CA GLN A 75 -5.94 10.96 -6.66
C GLN A 75 -4.67 11.43 -5.93
N SER A 76 -4.06 12.51 -6.41
CA SER A 76 -2.78 13.02 -5.90
C SER A 76 -2.84 13.69 -4.51
N ASN A 77 -4.00 13.72 -3.86
CA ASN A 77 -4.21 14.34 -2.55
C ASN A 77 -4.05 13.38 -1.37
N ALA A 78 -3.84 12.09 -1.63
CA ALA A 78 -3.48 11.12 -0.61
C ALA A 78 -1.97 11.13 -0.32
N ASP A 79 -1.56 10.67 0.86
CA ASP A 79 -0.14 10.54 1.22
C ASP A 79 0.60 9.62 0.25
N ILE A 80 -0.10 8.56 -0.21
CA ILE A 80 0.40 7.64 -1.22
C ILE A 80 -0.64 7.47 -2.32
N CYS A 81 -0.27 7.73 -3.56
CA CYS A 81 -1.14 7.56 -4.71
C CYS A 81 -0.58 6.51 -5.67
N ALA A 82 -1.42 5.56 -6.10
CA ALA A 82 -1.13 4.70 -7.23
C ALA A 82 -1.62 5.34 -8.54
N LEU A 83 -0.70 5.45 -9.50
CA LEU A 83 -0.90 6.09 -10.80
C LEU A 83 -0.37 5.19 -11.92
N ASN A 84 -0.66 5.58 -13.17
CA ASN A 84 -0.02 5.03 -14.38
C ASN A 84 0.00 3.49 -14.46
N PHE A 85 -1.17 2.87 -14.24
CA PHE A 85 -1.35 1.43 -14.37
C PHE A 85 -1.10 0.99 -15.81
N GLN A 86 -0.15 0.06 -16.00
CA GLN A 86 0.18 -0.50 -17.30
C GLN A 86 0.08 -2.02 -17.26
N LYS A 87 -0.46 -2.60 -18.34
CA LYS A 87 -0.42 -4.04 -18.59
C LYS A 87 0.48 -4.31 -19.79
N ARG A 88 1.44 -5.21 -19.62
CA ARG A 88 2.35 -5.73 -20.65
C ARG A 88 2.09 -7.21 -20.86
N GLU A 89 2.74 -7.80 -21.86
CA GLU A 89 2.57 -9.23 -22.21
C GLU A 89 2.91 -10.19 -21.07
N VAL A 90 3.87 -9.82 -20.22
CA VAL A 90 4.40 -10.68 -19.15
C VAL A 90 4.30 -10.07 -17.74
N SER A 91 3.86 -8.81 -17.64
CA SER A 91 3.79 -8.10 -16.37
C SER A 91 2.68 -7.05 -16.33
N ARG A 92 2.37 -6.60 -15.12
CA ARG A 92 1.59 -5.40 -14.80
C ARG A 92 2.52 -4.43 -14.07
N SER A 93 2.22 -3.15 -14.09
CA SER A 93 2.95 -2.17 -13.29
C SER A 93 2.07 -1.02 -12.85
N LEU A 94 2.43 -0.42 -11.72
CA LEU A 94 1.86 0.83 -11.21
C LEU A 94 3.01 1.74 -10.76
N GLU A 95 2.75 3.04 -10.73
CA GLU A 95 3.64 4.02 -10.11
C GLU A 95 3.05 4.45 -8.77
N LEU A 96 3.89 4.45 -7.73
CA LEU A 96 3.55 4.97 -6.41
C LEU A 96 4.14 6.37 -6.27
N LEU A 97 3.29 7.35 -6.00
CA LEU A 97 3.63 8.73 -5.70
C LEU A 97 3.45 8.97 -4.20
N CYS A 98 4.47 9.51 -3.53
CA CYS A 98 4.45 9.87 -2.11
C CYS A 98 5.20 11.21 -1.94
N GLY A 99 4.46 12.30 -1.70
CA GLY A 99 5.03 13.65 -1.74
C GLY A 99 5.67 13.94 -3.11
N SER A 100 6.97 14.26 -3.12
CA SER A 100 7.75 14.47 -4.35
C SER A 100 8.41 13.21 -4.92
N PHE A 101 8.33 12.09 -4.21
CA PHE A 101 8.96 10.84 -4.62
C PHE A 101 7.98 10.01 -5.46
N MET A 102 8.44 9.52 -6.60
CA MET A 102 7.68 8.63 -7.47
C MET A 102 8.54 7.45 -7.90
N GLY A 103 7.98 6.25 -7.87
CA GLY A 103 8.67 5.09 -8.43
C GLY A 103 7.73 3.96 -8.80
N ARG A 104 8.24 3.05 -9.64
CA ARG A 104 7.44 2.02 -10.28
C ARG A 104 7.58 0.67 -9.59
N VAL A 105 6.46 -0.03 -9.46
CA VAL A 105 6.42 -1.44 -9.08
C VAL A 105 6.07 -2.27 -10.31
N ASN A 106 6.86 -3.32 -10.58
CA ASN A 106 6.60 -4.28 -11.65
C ASN A 106 6.11 -5.60 -11.06
N ILE A 107 4.88 -5.98 -11.39
CA ILE A 107 4.21 -7.19 -10.91
C ILE A 107 4.20 -8.23 -12.04
N PRO A 108 4.92 -9.36 -11.95
CA PRO A 108 4.82 -10.43 -12.94
C PRO A 108 3.36 -10.90 -13.11
N LEU A 109 2.92 -11.23 -14.33
CA LEU A 109 1.55 -11.71 -14.54
C LEU A 109 1.25 -13.04 -13.80
N LYS A 110 2.28 -13.84 -13.55
CA LYS A 110 2.21 -15.07 -12.74
C LYS A 110 2.08 -14.82 -11.24
N SER A 111 2.31 -13.58 -10.79
CA SER A 111 2.24 -13.22 -9.38
C SER A 111 0.80 -13.18 -8.89
N GLU A 112 0.57 -13.70 -7.68
CA GLU A 112 -0.73 -13.63 -7.02
C GLU A 112 -1.07 -12.20 -6.54
N TYR A 113 -0.05 -11.35 -6.37
CA TYR A 113 -0.24 -9.97 -5.92
C TYR A 113 -0.95 -9.13 -7.00
N THR A 114 -1.83 -8.27 -6.55
CA THR A 114 -2.54 -7.26 -7.36
C THR A 114 -1.92 -5.89 -7.15
N GLU A 115 -2.18 -4.97 -8.08
CA GLU A 115 -1.78 -3.57 -7.94
C GLU A 115 -2.34 -2.93 -6.66
N VAL A 116 -3.54 -3.33 -6.24
CA VAL A 116 -4.19 -2.87 -5.00
C VAL A 116 -3.48 -3.44 -3.77
N SER A 117 -3.19 -4.75 -3.74
CA SER A 117 -2.45 -5.35 -2.63
C SER A 117 -1.04 -4.75 -2.46
N VAL A 118 -0.41 -4.35 -3.57
CA VAL A 118 0.88 -3.63 -3.57
C VAL A 118 0.74 -2.23 -2.97
N LEU A 119 -0.29 -1.48 -3.36
CA LEU A 119 -0.57 -0.16 -2.78
C LEU A 119 -0.80 -0.25 -1.27
N TYR A 120 -1.57 -1.26 -0.83
CA TYR A 120 -1.86 -1.50 0.59
C TYR A 120 -0.58 -1.83 1.35
N CYS A 121 0.27 -2.70 0.78
CA CYS A 121 1.56 -3.03 1.36
C CYS A 121 2.46 -1.80 1.51
N ALA A 122 2.56 -0.99 0.46
CA ALA A 122 3.36 0.23 0.49
C ALA A 122 2.88 1.22 1.54
N ALA A 123 1.55 1.39 1.69
CA ALA A 123 0.97 2.23 2.73
C ALA A 123 1.26 1.71 4.13
N GLY A 124 1.17 0.39 4.37
CA GLY A 124 1.52 -0.21 5.65
C GLY A 124 2.98 -0.01 6.03
N LEU A 125 3.92 -0.30 5.12
CA LEU A 125 5.35 -0.15 5.37
C LEU A 125 5.75 1.32 5.56
N PHE A 126 5.15 2.25 4.81
CA PHE A 126 5.39 3.68 4.98
C PHE A 126 4.81 4.21 6.29
N ALA A 127 3.62 3.73 6.71
CA ALA A 127 3.06 4.03 8.02
C ALA A 127 3.96 3.50 9.15
N ALA A 128 4.64 2.38 8.93
CA ALA A 128 5.66 1.83 9.84
C ALA A 128 6.96 2.65 9.91
N GLY A 129 7.05 3.77 9.20
CA GLY A 129 8.21 4.65 9.18
C GLY A 129 9.30 4.29 8.16
N ILE A 130 9.06 3.30 7.28
CA ILE A 130 10.02 2.93 6.24
C ILE A 130 9.96 3.96 5.10
N GLU A 131 11.12 4.48 4.69
CA GLU A 131 11.18 5.42 3.57
C GLU A 131 10.61 4.81 2.28
N MET A 132 9.83 5.58 1.52
CA MET A 132 9.15 5.09 0.31
C MET A 132 10.11 4.48 -0.73
N ARG A 133 11.36 4.97 -0.76
CA ARG A 133 12.42 4.40 -1.61
C ARG A 133 12.72 2.94 -1.23
N ASP A 134 12.86 2.65 0.06
CA ASP A 134 13.09 1.30 0.56
C ASP A 134 11.86 0.43 0.44
N VAL A 135 10.67 0.99 0.68
CA VAL A 135 9.39 0.29 0.43
C VAL A 135 9.33 -0.24 -1.00
N LEU A 136 9.60 0.62 -2.00
CA LEU A 136 9.60 0.22 -3.41
C LEU A 136 10.65 -0.85 -3.72
N ARG A 137 11.85 -0.71 -3.14
CA ARG A 137 12.94 -1.68 -3.33
C ARG A 137 12.54 -3.04 -2.79
N LEU A 138 12.07 -3.09 -1.53
CA LEU A 138 11.63 -4.32 -0.87
C LEU A 138 10.50 -4.99 -1.63
N ILE A 139 9.48 -4.23 -2.05
CA ILE A 139 8.36 -4.78 -2.81
C ILE A 139 8.86 -5.40 -4.12
N ASN A 140 9.63 -4.67 -4.93
CA ASN A 140 10.14 -5.19 -6.20
C ASN A 140 11.03 -6.43 -6.00
N GLU A 141 11.85 -6.49 -4.95
CA GLU A 141 12.67 -7.67 -4.61
C GLU A 141 11.81 -8.90 -4.26
N LYS A 142 10.66 -8.73 -3.60
CA LYS A 142 9.81 -9.85 -3.14
C LYS A 142 8.78 -10.35 -4.15
N ILE A 143 8.41 -9.52 -5.12
CA ILE A 143 7.40 -9.88 -6.13
C ILE A 143 8.01 -10.35 -7.47
N SER A 144 9.31 -10.17 -7.68
CA SER A 144 10.02 -10.52 -8.93
C SER A 144 10.09 -12.03 -9.18
#